data_AF-A0A425WF97-F1
#
_entry.id   AF-A0A425WF97-F1
#
_cell.length_a   1.000
_cell.length_b   1.000
_cell.length_c   1.000
_cell.angle_alpha   90.00
_cell.angle_beta   90.00
_cell.angle_gamma   90.00
#
_symmetry.space_group_name_H-M   'P 1'
#
loop_
_entity.id
_entity.type
_entity.pdbx_description
1 polymer ?
#
loop_
_entity_poly.entity_id
_entity_poly.type
_entity_poly.pdbx_seq_one_letter_code
_entity_poly.pdbx_strand_id
1 'polypeptide(L)'
;MAGKRRQLSDEMTAYGYVFSVRKSILGYALVIVGLFLLGRFFSLQLIPQIILSIVGMLILPFFLRNTYRNRYYQKKFSDLNIYMEQFLYSFKKNRKVLASLKDTQDLFEDGEMKDTLGRAIEHITNTYNESDFEDKALKIIEKNYPYEGLNVIHRFALRTEALGGEYGESIDLLLESRRMWADRVYALQQEKKVKRREIILSIVTSLLLCSMIFFMARRMNLDVSTNILSQIITLVVLVLDLLIYYKADSKLTAGYVADDRDREKEHLKQYERYKNYKNDLISRLGKKAAKKSIQEYIKTCFPEWLMQMSLLMQGENVQVAIFKSYDNAPEILKPALKEMIGRLRVNPNDRNAYMDFLSDFTLPEVRSTMKMLYSISEGKGGEARGQIADIIKRNQLMSDKAKRQQDSDSLAGMYALFLAPQLTGGLKLVCDMVLLFVVYLGSMSTVA
;
A
#
# COMPACT_ATOMS: atom_id res chain seq x y z
N MET A 1 22.76 -10.11 12.59
CA MET A 1 24.00 -9.74 11.85
C MET A 1 23.76 -8.46 11.08
N ALA A 2 24.72 -7.54 11.12
CA ALA A 2 24.60 -6.14 10.76
C ALA A 2 24.13 -5.89 9.31
N GLY A 3 23.24 -4.91 9.15
CA GLY A 3 22.64 -4.50 7.88
C GLY A 3 23.69 -3.97 6.91
N LYS A 4 24.02 -4.77 5.90
CA LYS A 4 24.80 -4.36 4.74
C LYS A 4 23.98 -3.30 3.99
N ARG A 5 24.36 -2.01 4.11
CA ARG A 5 23.79 -0.92 3.29
C ARG A 5 23.99 -1.30 1.82
N ARG A 6 22.92 -1.73 1.14
CA ARG A 6 22.94 -1.92 -0.31
C ARG A 6 23.27 -0.57 -0.96
N GLN A 7 24.22 -0.56 -1.89
CA GLN A 7 24.56 0.67 -2.61
C GLN A 7 23.33 1.13 -3.40
N LEU A 8 23.11 2.45 -3.48
CA LEU A 8 21.97 3.05 -4.18
C LEU A 8 21.89 2.54 -5.64
N SER A 9 23.03 2.22 -6.26
CA SER A 9 23.16 1.61 -7.59
C SER A 9 22.49 0.24 -7.70
N ASP A 10 22.70 -0.65 -6.73
CA ASP A 10 22.16 -2.01 -6.74
C ASP A 10 20.63 -1.99 -6.54
N GLU A 11 20.15 -1.08 -5.68
CA GLU A 11 18.71 -0.82 -5.54
C GLU A 11 18.12 -0.21 -6.82
N MET A 12 18.82 0.73 -7.46
CA MET A 12 18.36 1.38 -8.69
C MET A 12 18.32 0.43 -9.90
N THR A 13 19.23 -0.53 -9.96
CA THR A 13 19.22 -1.59 -11.00
C THR A 13 18.07 -2.57 -10.76
N ALA A 14 17.77 -2.89 -9.50
CA ALA A 14 16.59 -3.68 -9.12
C ALA A 14 15.24 -2.95 -9.38
N TYR A 15 15.26 -1.62 -9.56
CA TYR A 15 14.08 -0.83 -9.94
C TYR A 15 13.88 -0.69 -11.47
N GLY A 16 14.65 -1.44 -12.27
CA GLY A 16 14.39 -1.60 -13.72
C GLY A 16 14.55 -0.33 -14.55
N TYR A 17 15.36 0.63 -14.08
CA TYR A 17 15.57 1.89 -14.79
C TYR A 17 17.03 2.10 -15.16
N VAL A 18 17.28 2.33 -16.46
CA VAL A 18 18.59 2.79 -16.95
C VAL A 18 18.77 4.23 -16.48
N PHE A 19 19.71 4.44 -15.55
CA PHE A 19 20.00 5.75 -14.99
C PHE A 19 20.36 6.72 -16.12
N SER A 20 19.45 7.61 -16.49
CA SER A 20 19.80 8.73 -17.36
C SER A 20 20.57 9.74 -16.53
N VAL A 21 21.88 9.52 -16.40
CA VAL A 21 22.83 10.37 -15.66
C VAL A 21 22.59 11.84 -15.99
N ARG A 22 22.33 12.14 -17.26
CA ARG A 22 22.01 13.49 -17.76
C ARG A 22 20.79 14.11 -17.09
N LYS A 23 19.67 13.39 -16.96
CA LYS A 23 18.44 13.90 -16.33
C LYS A 23 18.63 14.11 -14.82
N SER A 24 19.36 13.21 -14.17
CA SER A 24 19.67 13.34 -12.74
C SER A 24 20.57 14.57 -12.50
N ILE A 25 21.68 14.71 -13.22
CA ILE A 25 22.59 15.88 -13.12
C ILE A 25 21.85 17.19 -13.39
N LEU A 26 21.00 17.24 -14.43
CA LEU A 26 20.18 18.41 -14.72
C LEU A 26 19.25 18.76 -13.54
N GLY A 27 18.65 17.76 -12.90
CA GLY A 27 17.85 17.94 -11.70
C GLY A 27 18.66 18.47 -10.52
N TYR A 28 19.88 17.96 -10.29
CA TYR A 28 20.79 18.48 -9.27
C TYR A 28 21.12 19.96 -9.50
N ALA A 29 21.47 20.32 -10.74
CA ALA A 29 21.79 21.70 -11.10
C ALA A 29 20.61 22.65 -10.87
N LEU A 30 19.39 22.23 -11.26
CA LEU A 30 18.19 23.05 -11.12
C LEU A 30 17.85 23.32 -9.64
N VAL A 31 17.95 22.31 -8.77
CA VAL A 31 17.71 22.50 -7.33
C VAL A 31 18.75 23.43 -6.70
N ILE A 32 20.03 23.29 -7.05
CA ILE A 32 21.09 24.17 -6.54
C ILE A 32 20.87 25.61 -7.00
N VAL A 33 20.55 25.83 -8.28
CA VAL A 33 20.21 27.15 -8.81
C VAL A 33 18.97 27.71 -8.10
N GLY A 34 17.94 26.90 -7.88
CA GLY A 34 16.73 27.30 -7.16
C GLY A 34 17.00 27.75 -5.72
N LEU A 35 17.76 26.96 -4.95
CA LEU A 35 18.18 27.34 -3.60
C LEU A 35 19.06 28.58 -3.61
N PHE A 36 19.91 28.73 -4.62
CA PHE A 36 20.76 29.89 -4.75
C PHE A 36 19.94 31.16 -4.98
N LEU A 37 19.00 31.12 -5.94
CA LEU A 37 18.09 32.24 -6.22
C LEU A 37 17.21 32.58 -5.01
N LEU A 38 16.70 31.56 -4.32
CA LEU A 38 15.87 31.74 -3.13
C LEU A 38 16.66 32.43 -2.01
N GLY A 39 17.90 32.03 -1.75
CA GLY A 39 18.71 32.70 -0.75
C GLY A 39 19.11 34.12 -1.14
N ARG A 40 19.33 34.40 -2.44
CA ARG A 40 19.51 35.77 -2.93
C ARG A 40 18.26 36.62 -2.78
N PHE A 41 17.08 36.05 -2.98
CA PHE A 41 15.80 36.73 -2.78
C PHE A 41 15.61 37.21 -1.34
N PHE A 42 16.02 36.40 -0.35
CA PHE A 42 16.04 36.79 1.06
C PHE A 42 17.30 37.58 1.49
N SER A 43 18.11 38.04 0.54
CA SER A 43 19.34 38.81 0.80
C SER A 43 20.32 38.10 1.76
N LEU A 44 20.45 36.77 1.66
CA LEU A 44 21.40 36.02 2.49
C LEU A 44 22.85 36.33 2.13
N GLN A 45 23.69 36.46 3.16
CA GLN A 45 25.13 36.57 3.02
C GLN A 45 25.75 35.25 2.50
N LEU A 46 26.99 35.34 2.01
CA LEU A 46 27.67 34.21 1.35
C LEU A 46 27.79 32.97 2.25
N ILE A 47 28.09 33.13 3.54
CA ILE A 47 28.26 32.00 4.46
C ILE A 47 26.93 31.24 4.68
N PRO A 48 25.83 31.88 5.13
CA PRO A 48 24.52 31.23 5.20
C PRO A 48 24.06 30.59 3.88
N GLN A 49 24.35 31.25 2.76
CA GLN A 49 24.02 30.76 1.42
C GLN A 49 24.71 29.43 1.08
N ILE A 50 26.00 29.33 1.41
CA ILE A 50 26.78 28.09 1.22
C ILE A 50 26.20 26.98 2.09
N ILE A 51 25.87 27.28 3.35
CA ILE A 51 25.27 26.29 4.27
C ILE A 51 23.95 25.76 3.71
N LEU A 52 23.04 26.64 3.28
CA LEU A 52 21.76 26.24 2.67
C LEU A 52 21.96 25.33 1.46
N SER A 53 22.92 25.67 0.60
CA SER A 53 23.24 24.90 -0.60
C SER A 53 23.81 23.52 -0.27
N ILE A 54 24.69 23.41 0.74
CA ILE A 54 25.23 22.14 1.23
C ILE A 54 24.11 21.26 1.80
N VAL A 55 23.22 21.82 2.63
CA VAL A 55 22.09 21.08 3.20
C VAL A 55 21.16 20.55 2.10
N GLY A 56 20.84 21.39 1.11
CA GLY A 56 20.06 20.97 -0.05
C GLY A 56 20.73 19.85 -0.84
N MET A 57 22.04 19.95 -1.07
CA MET A 57 22.83 18.93 -1.77
C MET A 57 22.82 17.58 -1.03
N LEU A 58 22.89 17.59 0.31
CA LEU A 58 22.83 16.38 1.14
C LEU A 58 21.46 15.70 1.10
N ILE A 59 20.37 16.46 0.99
CA ILE A 59 19.00 15.93 0.99
C ILE A 59 18.55 15.43 -0.39
N LEU A 60 19.10 16.02 -1.46
CA LEU A 60 18.77 15.67 -2.85
C LEU A 60 18.87 14.17 -3.21
N PRO A 61 19.92 13.41 -2.86
CA PRO A 61 19.98 11.98 -3.17
C PRO A 61 18.84 11.18 -2.52
N PHE A 62 18.38 11.59 -1.34
CA PHE A 62 17.24 10.94 -0.68
C PHE A 62 15.92 11.26 -1.39
N PHE A 63 15.73 12.50 -1.84
CA PHE A 63 14.56 12.90 -2.63
C PHE A 63 14.49 12.17 -3.98
N LEU A 64 15.62 12.01 -4.66
CA LEU A 64 15.70 11.21 -5.89
C LEU A 64 15.36 9.75 -5.62
N ARG A 65 15.94 9.15 -4.57
CA ARG A 65 15.62 7.77 -4.17
C ARG A 65 14.10 7.59 -3.96
N ASN A 66 13.45 8.53 -3.28
CA ASN A 66 12.01 8.50 -3.08
C ASN A 66 11.23 8.59 -4.40
N THR A 67 11.62 9.51 -5.29
CA THR A 67 10.98 9.69 -6.59
C THR A 67 11.07 8.42 -7.44
N TYR A 68 12.24 7.78 -7.49
CA TYR A 68 12.42 6.52 -8.21
C TYR A 68 11.61 5.39 -7.58
N ARG A 69 11.64 5.27 -6.25
CA ARG A 69 10.85 4.28 -5.53
C ARG A 69 9.36 4.40 -5.81
N ASN A 70 8.83 5.63 -5.84
CA ASN A 70 7.42 5.87 -6.17
C ASN A 70 7.08 5.44 -7.60
N ARG A 71 7.91 5.81 -8.59
CA ARG A 71 7.72 5.40 -9.99
C ARG A 71 7.79 3.90 -10.17
N TYR A 72 8.74 3.24 -9.51
CA TYR A 72 8.88 1.79 -9.54
C TYR A 72 7.60 1.10 -9.05
N TYR A 73 7.08 1.49 -7.89
CA TYR A 73 5.82 0.90 -7.41
C TYR A 73 4.64 1.25 -8.32
N GLN A 74 4.56 2.47 -8.87
CA GLN A 74 3.50 2.81 -9.83
C GLN A 74 3.55 1.93 -11.08
N LYS A 75 4.74 1.65 -11.62
CA LYS A 75 4.90 0.72 -12.74
C LYS A 75 4.50 -0.69 -12.35
N LYS A 76 5.01 -1.22 -11.24
CA LYS A 76 4.64 -2.54 -10.71
C LYS A 76 3.12 -2.68 -10.51
N PHE A 77 2.45 -1.63 -10.06
CA PHE A 77 1.00 -1.58 -9.90
C PHE A 77 0.29 -1.67 -11.23
N SER A 78 0.69 -0.82 -12.17
CA SER A 78 0.11 -0.77 -13.51
C SER A 78 0.25 -2.12 -14.20
N ASP A 79 1.46 -2.68 -14.22
CA ASP A 79 1.74 -3.97 -14.83
C ASP A 79 0.88 -5.07 -14.19
N LEU A 80 0.83 -5.14 -12.86
CA LEU A 80 0.05 -6.14 -12.14
C LEU A 80 -1.46 -5.97 -12.37
N ASN A 81 -1.96 -4.73 -12.39
CA ASN A 81 -3.37 -4.42 -12.63
C ASN A 81 -3.80 -4.87 -14.03
N ILE A 82 -2.99 -4.59 -15.04
CA ILE A 82 -3.22 -5.01 -16.43
C ILE A 82 -3.11 -6.53 -16.54
N TYR A 83 -2.10 -7.15 -15.92
CA TYR A 83 -1.94 -8.59 -15.94
C TYR A 83 -3.17 -9.30 -15.38
N MET A 84 -3.62 -8.94 -14.17
CA MET A 84 -4.78 -9.58 -13.55
C MET A 84 -6.05 -9.41 -14.40
N GLU A 85 -6.23 -8.25 -15.03
CA GLU A 85 -7.33 -7.98 -15.95
C GLU A 85 -7.33 -8.92 -17.15
N GLN A 86 -6.23 -8.88 -17.91
CA GLN A 86 -6.12 -9.59 -19.18
C GLN A 86 -6.08 -11.10 -18.94
N PHE A 87 -5.41 -11.55 -17.88
CA PHE A 87 -5.41 -12.94 -17.46
C PHE A 87 -6.82 -13.43 -17.16
N LEU A 88 -7.61 -12.69 -16.35
CA LEU A 88 -8.98 -13.09 -16.02
C LEU A 88 -9.90 -13.09 -17.25
N TYR A 89 -9.78 -12.11 -18.15
CA TYR A 89 -10.58 -12.10 -19.38
C TYR A 89 -10.21 -13.23 -20.34
N SER A 90 -8.91 -13.47 -20.55
CA SER A 90 -8.45 -14.59 -21.39
C SER A 90 -8.86 -15.93 -20.78
N PHE A 91 -8.67 -16.11 -19.46
CA PHE A 91 -9.08 -17.31 -18.75
C PHE A 91 -10.60 -17.54 -18.81
N LYS A 92 -11.40 -16.46 -18.78
CA LYS A 92 -12.86 -16.55 -18.96
C LYS A 92 -13.22 -17.23 -20.28
N LYS A 93 -12.47 -16.95 -21.34
CA LYS A 93 -12.67 -17.46 -22.69
C LYS A 93 -12.13 -18.88 -22.89
N ASN A 94 -10.89 -19.15 -22.46
CA ASN A 94 -10.17 -20.37 -22.84
C ASN A 94 -10.11 -21.45 -21.75
N ARG A 95 -10.35 -21.11 -20.47
CA ARG A 95 -10.26 -22.01 -19.30
C ARG A 95 -8.90 -22.66 -19.07
N LYS A 96 -7.85 -22.13 -19.69
CA LYS A 96 -6.51 -22.71 -19.67
C LYS A 96 -5.52 -21.70 -19.15
N VAL A 97 -4.85 -22.02 -18.04
CA VAL A 97 -3.84 -21.17 -17.41
C VAL A 97 -2.73 -20.85 -18.40
N LEU A 98 -2.15 -21.86 -19.05
CA LEU A 98 -1.08 -21.65 -20.04
C LEU A 98 -1.53 -20.76 -21.22
N ALA A 99 -2.73 -20.98 -21.76
CA ALA A 99 -3.25 -20.16 -22.85
C ALA A 99 -3.47 -18.71 -22.38
N SER A 100 -3.98 -18.54 -21.16
CA SER A 100 -4.20 -17.22 -20.57
C SER A 100 -2.92 -16.45 -20.31
N LEU A 101 -1.87 -17.13 -19.89
CA LEU A 101 -0.55 -16.53 -19.73
C LEU A 101 0.03 -16.08 -21.07
N LYS A 102 -0.08 -16.91 -22.13
CA LYS A 102 0.38 -16.57 -23.48
C LYS A 102 -0.37 -15.37 -24.06
N ASP A 103 -1.70 -15.43 -24.06
CA ASP A 103 -2.56 -14.33 -24.53
C ASP A 103 -2.22 -13.01 -23.79
N THR A 104 -1.97 -13.10 -22.47
CA THR A 104 -1.63 -11.93 -21.66
C THR A 104 -0.22 -11.42 -21.97
N GLN A 105 0.77 -12.31 -22.16
CA GLN A 105 2.15 -11.95 -22.47
C GLN A 105 2.23 -11.17 -23.80
N ASP A 106 1.46 -11.58 -24.79
CA ASP A 106 1.44 -10.95 -26.12
C ASP A 106 0.96 -9.49 -26.08
N LEU A 107 0.19 -9.11 -25.06
CA LEU A 107 -0.29 -7.74 -24.86
C LEU A 107 0.74 -6.83 -24.17
N PHE A 108 1.78 -7.40 -23.55
CA PHE A 108 2.82 -6.61 -22.89
C PHE A 108 3.93 -6.19 -23.87
N GLU A 109 4.28 -4.92 -23.81
CA GLU A 109 5.55 -4.42 -24.36
C GLU A 109 6.74 -5.04 -23.63
N ASP A 110 7.93 -4.97 -24.24
CA ASP A 110 9.15 -5.51 -23.65
C ASP A 110 9.44 -4.85 -22.28
N GLY A 111 9.65 -5.69 -21.27
CA GLY A 111 9.85 -5.25 -19.90
C GLY A 111 9.68 -6.36 -18.87
N GLU A 112 9.84 -6.00 -17.60
CA GLU A 112 9.93 -6.96 -16.48
C GLU A 112 8.72 -7.90 -16.37
N MET A 113 7.50 -7.41 -16.65
CA MET A 113 6.30 -8.25 -16.65
C MET A 113 6.36 -9.29 -17.76
N LYS A 114 6.62 -8.87 -19.01
CA LYS A 114 6.73 -9.78 -20.17
C LYS A 114 7.81 -10.84 -19.97
N ASP A 115 8.96 -10.47 -19.42
CA ASP A 115 10.05 -11.39 -19.09
C ASP A 115 9.66 -12.38 -17.97
N THR A 116 8.90 -11.91 -16.98
CA THR A 116 8.40 -12.75 -15.89
C THR A 116 7.36 -13.74 -16.40
N LEU A 117 6.44 -13.31 -17.26
CA LEU A 117 5.47 -14.18 -17.92
C LEU A 117 6.17 -15.20 -18.82
N GLY A 118 7.18 -14.77 -19.58
CA GLY A 118 7.98 -15.66 -20.42
C GLY A 118 8.62 -16.79 -19.63
N ARG A 119 9.25 -16.49 -18.49
CA ARG A 119 9.82 -17.51 -17.59
C ARG A 119 8.76 -18.46 -17.02
N ALA A 120 7.57 -17.94 -16.68
CA ALA A 120 6.48 -18.78 -16.19
C ALA A 120 5.97 -19.72 -17.30
N ILE A 121 5.75 -19.22 -18.51
CA ILE A 121 5.30 -19.99 -19.68
C ILE A 121 6.34 -21.04 -20.08
N GLU A 122 7.63 -20.67 -20.08
CA GLU A 122 8.73 -21.59 -20.35
C GLU A 122 8.76 -22.72 -19.31
N HIS A 123 8.58 -22.40 -18.03
CA HIS A 123 8.52 -23.41 -16.97
C HIS A 123 7.40 -24.42 -17.20
N ILE A 124 6.19 -23.95 -17.55
CA ILE A 124 5.05 -24.82 -17.87
C ILE A 124 5.36 -25.70 -19.09
N THR A 125 5.96 -25.11 -20.13
CA THR A 125 6.22 -25.81 -21.41
C THR A 125 7.29 -26.89 -21.26
N ASN A 126 8.32 -26.67 -20.44
CA ASN A 126 9.47 -27.55 -20.31
C ASN A 126 9.39 -28.55 -19.15
N THR A 127 8.46 -28.37 -18.20
CA THR A 127 8.40 -29.13 -16.93
C THR A 127 7.06 -29.88 -16.75
N TYR A 128 6.37 -30.22 -17.84
CA TYR A 128 5.02 -30.82 -17.81
C TYR A 128 4.94 -32.22 -17.16
N ASN A 129 6.07 -32.87 -16.91
CA ASN A 129 6.15 -34.18 -16.26
C ASN A 129 6.16 -34.13 -14.72
N GLU A 130 6.31 -32.95 -14.12
CA GLU A 130 6.23 -32.79 -12.67
C GLU A 130 4.78 -32.58 -12.22
N SER A 131 4.39 -33.13 -11.07
CA SER A 131 3.14 -32.69 -10.42
C SER A 131 3.29 -31.20 -10.02
N ASP A 132 2.21 -30.43 -10.19
CA ASP A 132 2.11 -29.01 -9.81
C ASP A 132 2.95 -28.01 -10.62
N PHE A 133 3.34 -28.35 -11.86
CA PHE A 133 4.13 -27.46 -12.74
C PHE A 133 3.49 -26.08 -12.97
N GLU A 134 2.16 -26.00 -13.10
CA GLU A 134 1.44 -24.73 -13.26
C GLU A 134 1.48 -23.88 -11.99
N ASP A 135 1.32 -24.48 -10.80
CA ASP A 135 1.43 -23.77 -9.52
C ASP A 135 2.84 -23.19 -9.32
N LYS A 136 3.88 -23.97 -9.63
CA LYS A 136 5.27 -23.50 -9.59
C LYS A 136 5.52 -22.34 -10.55
N ALA A 137 4.95 -22.40 -11.75
CA ALA A 137 5.06 -21.32 -12.73
C ALA A 137 4.38 -20.04 -12.26
N LEU A 138 3.15 -20.14 -11.75
CA LEU A 138 2.40 -18.99 -11.23
C LEU A 138 3.11 -18.35 -10.02
N LYS A 139 3.76 -19.15 -9.18
CA LYS A 139 4.62 -18.65 -8.08
C LYS A 139 5.80 -17.80 -8.53
N ILE A 140 6.30 -17.95 -9.77
CA ILE A 140 7.34 -17.06 -10.32
C ILE A 140 6.79 -15.64 -10.44
N ILE A 141 5.54 -15.52 -10.92
CA ILE A 141 4.85 -14.23 -11.08
C ILE A 141 4.56 -13.63 -9.70
N GLU A 142 3.98 -14.42 -8.79
CA GLU A 142 3.64 -13.98 -7.41
C GLU A 142 4.86 -13.50 -6.62
N LYS A 143 6.02 -14.13 -6.83
CA LYS A 143 7.27 -13.71 -6.18
C LYS A 143 7.76 -12.35 -6.70
N ASN A 144 7.58 -12.06 -7.99
CA ASN A 144 8.01 -10.80 -8.61
C ASN A 144 6.99 -9.68 -8.42
N TYR A 145 5.72 -10.03 -8.23
CA TYR A 145 4.59 -9.14 -8.03
C TYR A 145 3.77 -9.58 -6.81
N PRO A 146 4.29 -9.37 -5.59
CA PRO A 146 3.61 -9.84 -4.38
C PRO A 146 2.35 -9.02 -4.11
N TYR A 147 1.20 -9.68 -4.19
CA TYR A 147 -0.10 -9.12 -3.85
C TYR A 147 -1.04 -10.27 -3.50
N GLU A 148 -1.71 -10.20 -2.37
CA GLU A 148 -2.61 -11.29 -1.91
C GLU A 148 -3.69 -11.63 -2.94
N GLY A 149 -4.28 -10.63 -3.59
CA GLY A 149 -5.33 -10.83 -4.60
C GLY A 149 -4.84 -11.55 -5.87
N LEU A 150 -3.55 -11.46 -6.20
CA LEU A 150 -2.96 -12.21 -7.30
C LEU A 150 -2.98 -13.71 -7.00
N ASN A 151 -2.57 -14.09 -5.78
CA ASN A 151 -2.56 -15.48 -5.34
C ASN A 151 -3.98 -16.08 -5.38
N VAL A 152 -4.99 -15.29 -4.99
CA VAL A 152 -6.40 -15.70 -5.06
C VAL A 152 -6.81 -16.01 -6.51
N ILE A 153 -6.45 -15.14 -7.45
CA ILE A 153 -6.75 -15.31 -8.89
C ILE A 153 -6.09 -16.58 -9.43
N HIS A 154 -4.81 -16.78 -9.16
CA HIS A 154 -4.06 -17.95 -9.62
C HIS A 154 -4.61 -19.26 -9.03
N ARG A 155 -4.83 -19.29 -7.71
CA ARG A 155 -5.44 -20.46 -7.03
C ARG A 155 -6.83 -20.77 -7.57
N PHE A 156 -7.62 -19.75 -7.88
CA PHE A 156 -8.94 -19.94 -8.50
C PHE A 156 -8.83 -20.52 -9.92
N ALA A 157 -7.91 -20.00 -10.74
CA ALA A 157 -7.72 -20.47 -12.11
C ALA A 157 -7.30 -21.95 -12.17
N LEU A 158 -6.29 -22.33 -11.38
CA LEU A 158 -5.84 -23.74 -11.28
C LEU A 158 -6.99 -24.68 -10.91
N ARG A 159 -7.83 -24.29 -9.95
CA ARG A 159 -8.97 -25.11 -9.51
C ARG A 159 -10.06 -25.19 -10.54
N THR A 160 -10.38 -24.08 -11.17
CA THR A 160 -11.40 -24.03 -12.21
C THR A 160 -11.00 -24.90 -13.39
N GLU A 161 -9.71 -24.89 -13.75
CA GLU A 161 -9.16 -25.78 -14.78
C GLU A 161 -9.22 -27.26 -14.38
N ALA A 162 -8.92 -27.59 -13.11
CA ALA A 162 -8.93 -28.97 -12.62
C ALA A 162 -10.34 -29.55 -12.41
N LEU A 163 -11.27 -28.74 -11.88
CA LEU A 163 -12.61 -29.17 -11.48
C LEU A 163 -13.68 -28.96 -12.57
N GLY A 164 -13.48 -27.98 -13.45
CA GLY A 164 -14.50 -27.53 -14.40
C GLY A 164 -15.68 -26.82 -13.74
N GLY A 165 -16.81 -26.74 -14.47
CA GLY A 165 -18.05 -26.10 -14.01
C GLY A 165 -18.28 -24.68 -14.56
N GLU A 166 -19.30 -24.01 -14.03
CA GLU A 166 -19.62 -22.61 -14.32
C GLU A 166 -18.83 -21.68 -13.41
N TYR A 167 -17.93 -20.89 -13.99
CA TYR A 167 -17.01 -20.03 -13.26
C TYR A 167 -17.13 -18.56 -13.66
N GLY A 168 -17.97 -18.22 -14.64
CA GLY A 168 -18.08 -16.88 -15.22
C GLY A 168 -18.40 -15.81 -14.17
N GLU A 169 -19.39 -16.07 -13.31
CA GLU A 169 -19.76 -15.18 -12.20
C GLU A 169 -18.62 -15.01 -11.19
N SER A 170 -17.88 -16.08 -10.90
CA SER A 170 -16.73 -16.01 -9.98
C SER A 170 -15.57 -15.20 -10.57
N ILE A 171 -15.32 -15.30 -11.89
CA ILE A 171 -14.39 -14.40 -12.58
C ILE A 171 -14.86 -12.95 -12.50
N ASP A 172 -16.16 -12.70 -12.66
CA ASP A 172 -16.72 -11.35 -12.56
C ASP A 172 -16.55 -10.76 -11.15
N LEU A 173 -16.72 -11.58 -10.10
CA LEU A 173 -16.42 -11.19 -8.71
C LEU A 173 -14.92 -10.91 -8.48
N LEU A 174 -14.01 -11.64 -9.14
CA LEU A 174 -12.58 -11.38 -9.08
C LEU A 174 -12.19 -10.10 -9.82
N LEU A 175 -12.80 -9.85 -10.99
CA LEU A 175 -12.65 -8.60 -11.74
C LEU A 175 -13.17 -7.41 -10.93
N GLU A 176 -14.32 -7.55 -10.25
CA GLU A 176 -14.88 -6.53 -9.36
C GLU A 176 -13.93 -6.26 -8.18
N SER A 177 -13.40 -7.30 -7.54
CA SER A 177 -12.40 -7.19 -6.46
C SER A 177 -11.14 -6.45 -6.91
N ARG A 178 -10.62 -6.82 -8.08
CA ARG A 178 -9.46 -6.19 -8.72
C ARG A 178 -9.72 -4.72 -9.01
N ARG A 179 -10.89 -4.39 -9.57
CA ARG A 179 -11.31 -3.01 -9.85
C ARG A 179 -11.38 -2.18 -8.58
N MET A 180 -12.01 -2.68 -7.51
CA MET A 180 -12.06 -1.99 -6.22
C MET A 180 -10.66 -1.73 -5.64
N TRP A 181 -9.75 -2.72 -5.72
CA TRP A 181 -8.35 -2.52 -5.35
C TRP A 181 -7.67 -1.45 -6.18
N ALA A 182 -7.85 -1.47 -7.50
CA ALA A 182 -7.24 -0.50 -8.40
C ALA A 182 -7.76 0.93 -8.12
N ASP A 183 -9.07 1.08 -8.00
CA ASP A 183 -9.73 2.37 -7.69
C ASP A 183 -9.24 2.94 -6.35
N ARG A 184 -9.09 2.09 -5.32
CA ARG A 184 -8.53 2.51 -4.03
C ARG A 184 -7.08 2.98 -4.15
N VAL A 185 -6.23 2.23 -4.86
CA VAL A 185 -4.82 2.62 -5.04
C VAL A 185 -4.72 3.93 -5.83
N TYR A 186 -5.53 4.12 -6.88
CA TYR A 186 -5.60 5.37 -7.62
C TYR A 186 -6.08 6.53 -6.75
N ALA A 187 -7.13 6.34 -5.95
CA ALA A 187 -7.63 7.34 -5.01
C ALA A 187 -6.54 7.75 -4.02
N LEU A 188 -5.85 6.78 -3.41
CA LEU A 188 -4.74 7.03 -2.50
C LEU A 188 -3.59 7.81 -3.17
N GLN A 189 -3.26 7.49 -4.43
CA GLN A 189 -2.25 8.25 -5.18
C GLN A 189 -2.69 9.69 -5.44
N GLN A 190 -3.97 9.92 -5.74
CA GLN A 190 -4.52 11.26 -5.92
C GLN A 190 -4.52 12.05 -4.61
N GLU A 191 -4.94 11.45 -3.50
CA GLU A 191 -4.87 12.06 -2.17
C GLU A 191 -3.43 12.45 -1.81
N LYS A 192 -2.46 11.55 -2.04
CA LYS A 192 -1.04 11.85 -1.83
C LYS A 192 -0.55 13.02 -2.68
N LYS A 193 -0.99 13.15 -3.94
CA LYS A 193 -0.67 14.31 -4.80
C LYS A 193 -1.30 15.60 -4.26
N VAL A 194 -2.55 15.54 -3.82
CA VAL A 194 -3.24 16.69 -3.22
C VAL A 194 -2.52 17.15 -1.95
N LYS A 195 -2.19 16.21 -1.04
CA LYS A 195 -1.42 16.51 0.19
C LYS A 195 -0.03 17.06 -0.09
N ARG A 196 0.66 16.56 -1.12
CA ARG A 196 1.92 17.13 -1.59
C ARG A 196 1.75 18.59 -2.02
N ARG A 197 0.72 18.87 -2.82
CA ARG A 197 0.43 20.23 -3.30
C ARG A 197 0.09 21.18 -2.15
N GLU A 198 -0.76 20.75 -1.21
CA GLU A 198 -1.11 21.53 -0.01
C GLU A 198 0.13 21.94 0.78
N ILE A 199 1.08 21.02 1.00
CA ILE A 199 2.32 21.32 1.74
C ILE A 199 3.21 22.29 0.96
N ILE A 200 3.37 22.11 -0.36
CA ILE A 200 4.13 23.04 -1.20
C ILE A 200 3.51 24.44 -1.12
N LEU A 201 2.18 24.55 -1.23
CA LEU A 201 1.48 25.82 -1.10
C LEU A 201 1.69 26.44 0.28
N SER A 202 1.67 25.65 1.36
CA SER A 202 1.93 26.13 2.72
C SER A 202 3.35 26.70 2.87
N ILE A 203 4.37 26.01 2.34
CA ILE A 203 5.75 26.52 2.33
C ILE A 203 5.84 27.82 1.52
N VAL A 204 5.31 27.84 0.29
CA VAL A 204 5.37 29.02 -0.58
C VAL A 204 4.67 30.23 0.06
N THR A 205 3.49 30.03 0.64
CA THR A 205 2.75 31.10 1.33
C THR A 205 3.49 31.61 2.57
N SER A 206 4.07 30.70 3.37
CA SER A 206 4.93 31.08 4.50
C SER A 206 6.12 31.94 4.05
N LEU A 207 6.84 31.51 3.00
CA LEU A 207 7.96 32.26 2.44
C LEU A 207 7.54 33.62 1.88
N LEU A 208 6.39 33.70 1.21
CA LEU A 208 5.85 34.96 0.71
C LEU A 208 5.55 35.93 1.86
N LEU A 209 4.90 35.48 2.93
CA LEU A 209 4.67 36.29 4.13
C LEU A 209 6.00 36.76 4.73
N CYS A 210 6.97 35.86 4.84
CA CYS A 210 8.31 36.16 5.34
C CYS A 210 9.04 37.21 4.49
N SER A 211 8.79 37.25 3.17
CA SER A 211 9.41 38.19 2.26
C SER A 211 8.81 39.61 2.34
N MET A 212 7.54 39.72 2.75
CA MET A 212 6.85 41.00 2.87
C MET A 212 7.56 41.94 3.85
N ILE A 213 8.11 41.41 4.94
CA ILE A 213 8.87 42.19 5.92
C ILE A 213 10.17 42.74 5.30
N PHE A 214 10.90 41.92 4.56
CA PHE A 214 12.13 42.36 3.89
C PHE A 214 11.84 43.45 2.84
N PHE A 215 10.73 43.31 2.10
CA PHE A 215 10.29 44.34 1.17
C PHE A 215 9.96 45.66 1.89
N MET A 216 9.26 45.59 3.03
CA MET A 216 8.92 46.76 3.84
C MET A 216 10.16 47.42 4.45
N ALA A 217 11.07 46.65 5.04
CA ALA A 217 12.32 47.15 5.62
C ALA A 217 13.16 47.90 4.59
N ARG A 218 13.24 47.36 3.36
CA ARG A 218 13.95 48.01 2.24
C ARG A 218 13.31 49.34 1.83
N ARG A 219 11.97 49.45 1.85
CA ARG A 219 11.27 50.72 1.59
C ARG A 219 11.54 51.78 2.66
N MET A 220 11.84 51.36 3.89
CA MET A 220 12.15 52.25 5.01
C MET A 220 13.64 52.59 5.13
N ASN A 221 14.51 52.14 4.19
CA ASN A 221 15.96 52.25 4.26
C ASN A 221 16.57 51.69 5.57
N LEU A 222 15.88 50.76 6.24
CA LEU A 222 16.39 50.09 7.43
C LEU A 222 17.17 48.86 6.99
N ASP A 223 18.47 48.84 7.28
CA ASP A 223 19.37 47.79 6.82
C ASP A 223 19.30 46.55 7.74
N VAL A 224 18.12 45.92 7.78
CA VAL A 224 17.88 44.70 8.58
C VAL A 224 18.68 43.51 8.02
N SER A 225 19.02 43.56 6.74
CA SER A 225 19.70 42.48 5.99
C SER A 225 21.13 42.19 6.48
N THR A 226 21.81 43.16 7.11
CA THR A 226 23.19 43.01 7.60
C THR A 226 23.24 42.36 8.99
N ASN A 227 22.12 42.30 9.70
CA ASN A 227 22.07 41.75 11.06
C ASN A 227 22.26 40.24 11.06
N ILE A 228 23.28 39.79 11.79
CA ILE A 228 23.63 38.37 11.97
C ILE A 228 22.42 37.56 12.46
N LEU A 229 21.59 38.13 13.34
CA LEU A 229 20.43 37.47 13.91
C LEU A 229 19.35 37.18 12.85
N SER A 230 19.04 38.15 11.98
CA SER A 230 18.06 37.95 10.88
C SER A 230 18.57 36.93 9.85
N GLN A 231 19.87 36.95 9.56
CA GLN A 231 20.54 35.97 8.68
C GLN A 231 20.44 34.54 9.22
N ILE A 232 20.71 34.34 10.51
CA ILE A 232 20.61 33.02 11.17
C ILE A 232 19.16 32.53 11.17
N ILE A 233 18.19 33.36 11.57
CA ILE A 233 16.78 32.96 11.64
C ILE A 233 16.26 32.60 10.25
N THR A 234 16.59 33.41 9.23
CA THR A 234 16.19 33.14 7.85
C THR A 234 16.78 31.83 7.35
N LEU A 235 18.07 31.56 7.61
CA LEU A 235 18.69 30.28 7.28
C LEU A 235 17.98 29.10 7.96
N VAL A 236 17.70 29.22 9.27
CA VAL A 236 17.02 28.17 10.04
C VAL A 236 15.63 27.87 9.45
N VAL A 237 14.84 28.89 9.11
CA VAL A 237 13.51 28.70 8.51
C VAL A 237 13.60 28.01 7.16
N LEU A 238 14.51 28.44 6.28
CA LEU A 238 14.69 27.81 4.96
C LEU A 238 15.15 26.34 5.07
N VAL A 239 16.03 26.05 6.02
CA VAL A 239 16.46 24.66 6.30
C VAL A 239 15.29 23.84 6.85
N LEU A 240 14.50 24.40 7.77
CA LEU A 240 13.31 23.73 8.33
C LEU A 240 12.27 23.44 7.25
N ASP A 241 11.97 24.39 6.36
CA ASP A 241 11.04 24.19 5.24
C ASP A 241 11.50 23.05 4.32
N LEU A 242 12.80 22.99 4.02
CA LEU A 242 13.37 21.92 3.22
C LEU A 242 13.29 20.56 3.92
N LEU A 243 13.52 20.51 5.25
CA LEU A 243 13.34 19.30 6.06
C LEU A 243 11.87 18.87 6.18
N ILE A 244 10.94 19.81 6.32
CA ILE A 244 9.49 19.58 6.34
C ILE A 244 9.06 18.95 5.01
N TYR A 245 9.50 19.55 3.89
CA TYR A 245 9.21 19.02 2.57
C TYR A 245 9.78 17.62 2.38
N TYR A 246 11.03 17.38 2.78
CA TYR A 246 11.64 16.04 2.71
C TYR A 246 10.87 15.01 3.54
N LYS A 247 10.49 15.35 4.78
CA LYS A 247 9.70 14.46 5.65
C LYS A 247 8.33 14.16 5.07
N ALA A 248 7.68 15.17 4.46
CA ALA A 248 6.42 14.99 3.74
C ALA A 248 6.57 14.06 2.53
N ASP A 249 7.56 14.30 1.66
CA ASP A 249 7.82 13.46 0.50
C ASP A 249 8.12 12.01 0.89
N SER A 250 8.95 11.80 1.92
CA SER A 250 9.25 10.47 2.45
C SER A 250 8.00 9.75 2.94
N LYS A 251 7.09 10.44 3.63
CA LYS A 251 5.84 9.84 4.14
C LYS A 251 4.86 9.51 3.01
N LEU A 252 4.78 10.36 1.99
CA LEU A 252 3.91 10.17 0.84
C LEU A 252 4.40 9.07 -0.12
N THR A 253 5.69 8.75 -0.10
CA THR A 253 6.33 7.75 -0.98
C THR A 253 6.16 6.30 -0.52
N ALA A 254 5.61 6.04 0.68
CA ALA A 254 5.34 4.68 1.14
C ALA A 254 4.51 3.89 0.10
N GLY A 255 5.08 2.80 -0.44
CA GLY A 255 4.50 2.02 -1.53
C GLY A 255 3.41 1.04 -1.07
N TYR A 256 2.45 0.74 -1.94
CA TYR A 256 1.34 -0.19 -1.64
C TYR A 256 1.77 -1.67 -1.58
N VAL A 257 2.89 -2.05 -2.23
CA VAL A 257 3.40 -3.44 -2.32
C VAL A 257 4.23 -3.85 -1.10
N ALA A 258 4.82 -2.89 -0.40
CA ALA A 258 5.90 -3.14 0.54
C ALA A 258 5.45 -3.84 1.84
N ASP A 259 4.17 -4.19 1.96
CA ASP A 259 3.55 -4.63 3.22
C ASP A 259 3.01 -6.09 3.15
N ASP A 260 2.68 -6.63 1.98
CA ASP A 260 1.92 -7.90 1.92
C ASP A 260 2.74 -9.18 2.20
N ARG A 261 4.02 -9.26 1.79
CA ARG A 261 4.83 -10.48 2.01
C ARG A 261 5.16 -10.75 3.48
N ASP A 262 5.28 -9.71 4.29
CA ASP A 262 5.55 -9.84 5.73
C ASP A 262 4.24 -10.01 6.53
N ARG A 263 3.09 -9.55 6.00
CA ARG A 263 1.79 -9.63 6.67
C ARG A 263 1.28 -11.05 6.89
N GLU A 264 1.28 -11.94 5.89
CA GLU A 264 0.77 -13.31 6.07
C GLU A 264 1.55 -14.08 7.14
N LYS A 265 2.89 -14.00 7.10
CA LYS A 265 3.76 -14.60 8.13
C LYS A 265 3.56 -13.97 9.50
N GLU A 266 3.29 -12.67 9.56
CA GLU A 266 2.99 -11.96 10.81
C GLU A 266 1.62 -12.37 11.37
N HIS A 267 0.59 -12.52 10.52
CA HIS A 267 -0.74 -12.96 10.93
C HIS A 267 -0.72 -14.41 11.47
N LEU A 268 0.03 -15.32 10.83
CA LEU A 268 0.20 -16.69 11.32
C LEU A 268 0.94 -16.73 12.68
N LYS A 269 2.01 -15.95 12.83
CA LYS A 269 2.70 -15.79 14.13
C LYS A 269 1.79 -15.21 15.21
N GLN A 270 0.91 -14.27 14.85
CA GLN A 270 -0.06 -13.70 15.78
C GLN A 270 -1.14 -14.71 16.19
N TYR A 271 -1.56 -15.60 15.28
CA TYR A 271 -2.45 -16.72 15.60
C TYR A 271 -1.81 -17.71 16.59
N GLU A 272 -0.53 -18.05 16.39
CA GLU A 272 0.22 -18.87 17.34
C GLU A 272 0.38 -18.19 18.71
N ARG A 273 0.70 -16.88 18.71
CA ARG A 273 0.74 -16.07 19.95
C ARG A 273 -0.62 -16.02 20.65
N TYR A 274 -1.72 -15.93 19.89
CA TYR A 274 -3.08 -15.95 20.43
C TYR A 274 -3.38 -17.24 21.18
N LYS A 275 -2.98 -18.40 20.62
CA LYS A 275 -3.13 -19.71 21.28
C LYS A 275 -2.28 -19.87 22.53
N ASN A 276 -1.11 -19.21 22.58
CA ASN A 276 -0.13 -19.35 23.66
C ASN A 276 -0.25 -18.29 24.79
N TYR A 277 -1.23 -17.39 24.75
CA TYR A 277 -1.40 -16.38 25.80
C TYR A 277 -1.87 -17.00 27.14
N LYS A 278 -1.06 -16.85 28.20
CA LYS A 278 -1.43 -17.12 29.59
C LYS A 278 -2.49 -16.11 30.09
N ASN A 279 -3.16 -16.44 31.20
CA ASN A 279 -4.32 -15.71 31.73
C ASN A 279 -3.95 -14.46 32.57
N ASP A 280 -2.96 -13.67 32.15
CA ASP A 280 -2.49 -12.46 32.85
C ASP A 280 -3.05 -11.15 32.22
N LEU A 281 -3.02 -10.02 32.93
CA LEU A 281 -3.62 -8.73 32.54
C LEU A 281 -2.95 -8.11 31.30
N ILE A 282 -1.62 -8.13 31.20
CA ILE A 282 -0.88 -7.62 30.04
C ILE A 282 -1.16 -8.51 28.80
N SER A 283 -1.32 -9.81 29.02
CA SER A 283 -1.75 -10.76 27.99
C SER A 283 -3.20 -10.59 27.55
N ARG A 284 -4.11 -9.98 28.34
CA ARG A 284 -5.50 -9.73 27.90
C ARG A 284 -5.59 -8.65 26.83
N LEU A 285 -4.81 -7.57 26.95
CA LEU A 285 -4.74 -6.51 25.93
C LEU A 285 -4.09 -7.04 24.64
N GLY A 286 -2.96 -7.75 24.78
CA GLY A 286 -2.30 -8.43 23.66
C GLY A 286 -3.21 -9.46 22.97
N LYS A 287 -3.96 -10.25 23.74
CA LYS A 287 -4.93 -11.23 23.24
C LYS A 287 -6.10 -10.56 22.51
N LYS A 288 -6.60 -9.41 22.99
CA LYS A 288 -7.66 -8.65 22.30
C LYS A 288 -7.18 -8.06 20.98
N ALA A 289 -5.96 -7.50 20.94
CA ALA A 289 -5.36 -6.98 19.72
C ALA A 289 -5.08 -8.10 18.70
N ALA A 290 -4.50 -9.23 19.15
CA ALA A 290 -4.27 -10.40 18.32
C ALA A 290 -5.60 -10.99 17.79
N LYS A 291 -6.63 -11.10 18.65
CA LYS A 291 -7.97 -11.52 18.23
C LYS A 291 -8.54 -10.62 17.14
N LYS A 292 -8.42 -9.30 17.29
CA LYS A 292 -8.88 -8.33 16.28
C LYS A 292 -8.13 -8.49 14.96
N SER A 293 -6.80 -8.65 15.01
CA SER A 293 -5.98 -8.90 13.82
C SER A 293 -6.39 -10.18 13.09
N ILE A 294 -6.59 -11.27 13.84
CA ILE A 294 -7.06 -12.55 13.29
C ILE A 294 -8.47 -12.42 12.70
N GLN A 295 -9.39 -11.70 13.36
CA GLN A 295 -10.73 -11.42 12.83
C GLN A 295 -10.67 -10.71 11.47
N GLU A 296 -9.83 -9.68 11.32
CA GLU A 296 -9.65 -8.99 10.05
C GLU A 296 -9.03 -9.87 8.97
N TYR A 297 -8.07 -10.73 9.35
CA TYR A 297 -7.47 -11.67 8.41
C TYR A 297 -8.47 -12.74 7.94
N ILE A 298 -9.29 -13.29 8.85
CA ILE A 298 -10.37 -14.22 8.50
C ILE A 298 -11.38 -13.56 7.55
N LYS A 299 -11.80 -12.32 7.80
CA LYS A 299 -12.71 -11.59 6.89
C LYS A 299 -12.16 -11.44 5.47
N THR A 300 -10.83 -11.39 5.34
CA THR A 300 -10.14 -11.28 4.05
C THR A 300 -10.07 -12.64 3.33
N CYS A 301 -9.76 -13.72 4.06
CA CYS A 301 -9.58 -15.06 3.49
C CYS A 301 -10.89 -15.86 3.30
N PHE A 302 -11.92 -15.58 4.11
CA PHE A 302 -13.18 -16.32 4.09
C PHE A 302 -13.93 -16.25 2.74
N PRO A 303 -14.04 -15.08 2.08
CA PRO A 303 -14.66 -15.00 0.76
C PRO A 303 -13.94 -15.82 -0.32
N GLU A 304 -12.61 -15.95 -0.25
CA GLU A 304 -11.85 -16.80 -1.16
C GLU A 304 -12.26 -18.28 -0.99
N TRP A 305 -12.36 -18.76 0.25
CA TRP A 305 -12.82 -20.13 0.51
C TRP A 305 -14.27 -20.34 0.03
N LEU A 306 -15.14 -19.34 0.19
CA LEU A 306 -16.52 -19.43 -0.30
C LEU A 306 -16.66 -19.53 -1.81
N MET A 307 -15.80 -18.83 -2.56
CA MET A 307 -15.75 -18.95 -4.02
C MET A 307 -15.32 -20.34 -4.47
N GLN A 308 -14.47 -21.01 -3.68
CA GLN A 308 -14.08 -22.40 -3.95
C GLN A 308 -15.22 -23.36 -3.61
N MET A 309 -15.91 -23.10 -2.51
CA MET A 309 -17.12 -23.83 -2.13
C MET A 309 -18.20 -23.72 -3.21
N SER A 310 -18.43 -22.55 -3.79
CA SER A 310 -19.44 -22.38 -4.85
C SER A 310 -19.12 -23.16 -6.13
N LEU A 311 -17.84 -23.33 -6.47
CA LEU A 311 -17.40 -24.20 -7.57
C LEU A 311 -17.60 -25.68 -7.25
N LEU A 312 -17.21 -26.12 -6.05
CA LEU A 312 -17.33 -27.52 -5.65
C LEU A 312 -18.81 -27.96 -5.54
N MET A 313 -19.66 -27.10 -5.00
CA MET A 313 -21.10 -27.40 -4.82
C MET A 313 -21.90 -27.46 -6.13
N GLN A 314 -21.26 -27.28 -7.29
CA GLN A 314 -21.93 -27.47 -8.59
C GLN A 314 -22.04 -28.95 -8.97
N GLY A 315 -21.04 -29.75 -8.61
CA GLY A 315 -21.03 -31.19 -8.86
C GLY A 315 -21.18 -32.01 -7.58
N GLU A 316 -21.04 -31.39 -6.41
CA GLU A 316 -20.99 -32.09 -5.12
C GLU A 316 -22.04 -31.55 -4.15
N ASN A 317 -22.46 -32.38 -3.20
CA ASN A 317 -23.22 -31.89 -2.06
C ASN A 317 -22.34 -31.06 -1.12
N VAL A 318 -22.96 -30.27 -0.24
CA VAL A 318 -22.27 -29.35 0.68
C VAL A 318 -21.19 -30.04 1.51
N GLN A 319 -21.46 -31.24 2.02
CA GLN A 319 -20.53 -31.98 2.89
C GLN A 319 -19.27 -32.40 2.11
N VAL A 320 -19.46 -32.99 0.93
CA VAL A 320 -18.34 -33.41 0.06
C VAL A 320 -17.55 -32.20 -0.41
N ALA A 321 -18.22 -31.10 -0.74
CA ALA A 321 -17.56 -29.83 -1.07
C ALA A 321 -16.69 -29.31 0.09
N ILE A 322 -17.19 -29.33 1.33
CA ILE A 322 -16.39 -28.97 2.52
C ILE A 322 -15.15 -29.86 2.62
N PHE A 323 -15.30 -31.17 2.43
CA PHE A 323 -14.20 -32.12 2.55
C PHE A 323 -13.12 -31.87 1.49
N LYS A 324 -13.52 -31.71 0.23
CA LYS A 324 -12.62 -31.41 -0.89
C LYS A 324 -11.97 -30.03 -0.79
N SER A 325 -12.61 -29.08 -0.11
CA SER A 325 -12.06 -27.72 0.07
C SER A 325 -10.86 -27.65 1.02
N TYR A 326 -10.65 -28.67 1.87
CA TYR A 326 -9.71 -28.63 2.99
C TYR A 326 -8.25 -28.38 2.58
N ASP A 327 -7.72 -29.20 1.67
CA ASP A 327 -6.30 -29.17 1.30
C ASP A 327 -5.86 -27.80 0.80
N ASN A 328 -6.80 -27.14 0.13
CA ASN A 328 -6.59 -25.89 -0.57
C ASN A 328 -7.20 -24.68 0.18
N ALA A 329 -7.74 -24.86 1.37
CA ALA A 329 -8.27 -23.74 2.16
C ALA A 329 -7.13 -22.85 2.68
N PRO A 330 -7.37 -21.53 2.87
CA PRO A 330 -6.44 -20.66 3.57
C PRO A 330 -5.99 -21.27 4.91
N GLU A 331 -4.70 -21.20 5.22
CA GLU A 331 -4.10 -21.84 6.40
C GLU A 331 -4.80 -21.45 7.72
N ILE A 332 -5.28 -20.20 7.82
CA ILE A 332 -6.02 -19.70 8.99
C ILE A 332 -7.35 -20.42 9.21
N LEU A 333 -7.97 -20.96 8.15
CA LEU A 333 -9.26 -21.66 8.22
C LEU A 333 -9.10 -23.17 8.45
N LYS A 334 -7.97 -23.77 8.05
CA LYS A 334 -7.72 -25.21 8.15
C LYS A 334 -7.98 -25.79 9.55
N PRO A 335 -7.60 -25.16 10.69
CA PRO A 335 -7.91 -25.70 12.01
C PRO A 335 -9.41 -25.86 12.27
N ALA A 336 -10.21 -24.83 11.94
CA ALA A 336 -11.65 -24.86 12.13
C ALA A 336 -12.33 -25.84 11.15
N LEU A 337 -11.84 -25.91 9.91
CA LEU A 337 -12.32 -26.86 8.92
C LEU A 337 -12.04 -28.30 9.36
N LYS A 338 -10.85 -28.58 9.92
CA LYS A 338 -10.50 -29.91 10.42
C LYS A 338 -11.47 -30.39 11.51
N GLU A 339 -11.80 -29.50 12.45
CA GLU A 339 -12.77 -29.80 13.50
C GLU A 339 -14.16 -30.07 12.92
N MET A 340 -14.64 -29.19 12.05
CA MET A 340 -15.94 -29.33 11.38
C MET A 340 -16.03 -30.63 10.58
N ILE A 341 -15.02 -30.94 9.77
CA ILE A 341 -14.92 -32.18 8.97
C ILE A 341 -14.93 -33.39 9.90
N GLY A 342 -14.20 -33.34 11.02
CA GLY A 342 -14.20 -34.40 12.03
C GLY A 342 -15.59 -34.69 12.57
N ARG A 343 -16.35 -33.64 12.94
CA ARG A 343 -17.73 -33.78 13.42
C ARG A 343 -18.67 -34.35 12.35
N LEU A 344 -18.59 -33.83 11.12
CA LEU A 344 -19.44 -34.29 10.00
C LEU A 344 -19.15 -35.74 9.58
N ARG A 345 -17.92 -36.23 9.76
CA ARG A 345 -17.59 -37.65 9.52
C ARG A 345 -18.25 -38.58 10.55
N VAL A 346 -18.42 -38.12 11.79
CA VAL A 346 -19.06 -38.89 12.87
C VAL A 346 -20.58 -38.80 12.77
N ASN A 347 -21.11 -37.59 12.55
CA ASN A 347 -22.52 -37.33 12.39
C ASN A 347 -22.76 -36.34 11.23
N PRO A 348 -23.17 -36.82 10.04
CA PRO A 348 -23.41 -35.98 8.87
C PRO A 348 -24.44 -34.85 9.06
N ASN A 349 -25.37 -35.05 9.99
CA ASN A 349 -26.47 -34.10 10.28
C ASN A 349 -26.18 -33.23 11.52
N ASP A 350 -24.91 -33.16 11.97
CA ASP A 350 -24.53 -32.32 13.10
C ASP A 350 -24.65 -30.84 12.75
N ARG A 351 -25.74 -30.22 13.19
CA ARG A 351 -25.96 -28.76 13.08
C ARG A 351 -24.84 -27.96 13.75
N ASN A 352 -24.29 -28.44 14.87
CA ASN A 352 -23.27 -27.71 15.62
C ASN A 352 -21.94 -27.65 14.87
N ALA A 353 -21.66 -28.61 13.98
CA ALA A 353 -20.51 -28.56 13.09
C ALA A 353 -20.50 -27.26 12.25
N TYR A 354 -21.67 -26.77 11.83
CA TYR A 354 -21.81 -25.51 11.10
C TYR A 354 -21.85 -24.29 12.03
N MET A 355 -22.61 -24.37 13.13
CA MET A 355 -22.85 -23.21 14.01
C MET A 355 -21.62 -22.82 14.84
N ASP A 356 -20.77 -23.78 15.18
CA ASP A 356 -19.58 -23.56 16.01
C ASP A 356 -18.36 -23.13 15.18
N PHE A 357 -18.43 -23.20 13.86
CA PHE A 357 -17.35 -22.84 12.95
C PHE A 357 -16.87 -21.40 13.19
N LEU A 358 -15.62 -21.26 13.63
CA LEU A 358 -14.99 -19.97 14.02
C LEU A 358 -15.79 -19.18 15.08
N SER A 359 -16.55 -19.88 15.93
CA SER A 359 -17.37 -19.27 17.00
C SER A 359 -16.57 -18.38 17.95
N ASP A 360 -15.31 -18.72 18.22
CA ASP A 360 -14.35 -17.92 19.00
C ASP A 360 -14.19 -16.48 18.51
N PHE A 361 -14.33 -16.25 17.21
CA PHE A 361 -14.11 -14.96 16.56
C PHE A 361 -15.40 -14.17 16.32
N THR A 362 -16.57 -14.73 16.62
CA THR A 362 -17.87 -14.04 16.58
C THR A 362 -18.07 -13.16 15.33
N LEU A 363 -17.89 -13.73 14.14
CA LEU A 363 -18.02 -13.02 12.87
C LEU A 363 -19.44 -13.19 12.29
N PRO A 364 -20.24 -12.11 12.17
CA PRO A 364 -21.62 -12.21 11.69
C PRO A 364 -21.74 -12.78 10.27
N GLU A 365 -20.86 -12.38 9.34
CA GLU A 365 -20.91 -12.87 7.96
C GLU A 365 -20.64 -14.37 7.89
N VAL A 366 -19.63 -14.85 8.64
CA VAL A 366 -19.32 -16.29 8.72
C VAL A 366 -20.52 -17.06 9.27
N ARG A 367 -21.11 -16.61 10.38
CA ARG A 367 -22.27 -17.28 10.99
C ARG A 367 -23.47 -17.34 10.04
N SER A 368 -23.75 -16.26 9.31
CA SER A 368 -24.82 -16.23 8.31
C SER A 368 -24.57 -17.23 7.19
N THR A 369 -23.33 -17.30 6.71
CA THR A 369 -22.93 -18.22 5.64
C THR A 369 -23.02 -19.67 6.07
N MET A 370 -22.57 -20.01 7.28
CA MET A 370 -22.65 -21.38 7.79
C MET A 370 -24.10 -21.84 8.00
N LYS A 371 -24.99 -20.93 8.41
CA LYS A 371 -26.43 -21.21 8.48
C LYS A 371 -27.03 -21.51 7.10
N MET A 372 -26.61 -20.75 6.09
CA MET A 372 -27.01 -20.98 4.70
C MET A 372 -26.52 -22.34 4.20
N LEU A 373 -25.23 -22.65 4.37
CA LEU A 373 -24.65 -23.94 3.96
C LEU A 373 -25.38 -25.12 4.64
N TYR A 374 -25.69 -25.01 5.93
CA TYR A 374 -26.50 -26.00 6.64
C TYR A 374 -27.93 -26.14 6.08
N SER A 375 -28.59 -25.01 5.77
CA SER A 375 -29.93 -25.04 5.17
C SER A 375 -29.93 -25.72 3.79
N ILE A 376 -28.87 -25.51 3.00
CA ILE A 376 -28.68 -26.17 1.70
C ILE A 376 -28.40 -27.67 1.91
N SER A 377 -27.58 -28.06 2.90
CA SER A 377 -27.31 -29.48 3.17
C SER A 377 -28.55 -30.26 3.60
N GLU A 378 -29.51 -29.60 4.26
CA GLU A 378 -30.81 -30.17 4.64
C GLU A 378 -31.83 -30.21 3.49
N GLY A 379 -31.46 -29.80 2.28
CA GLY A 379 -32.37 -29.74 1.12
C GLY A 379 -33.42 -28.62 1.21
N LYS A 380 -33.25 -27.66 2.14
CA LYS A 380 -34.17 -26.53 2.37
C LYS A 380 -33.65 -25.21 1.79
N GLY A 381 -32.52 -25.24 1.07
CA GLY A 381 -31.84 -24.06 0.53
C GLY A 381 -32.37 -23.63 -0.84
N GLY A 382 -32.47 -22.31 -1.06
CA GLY A 382 -32.71 -21.71 -2.38
C GLY A 382 -31.44 -21.65 -3.25
N GLU A 383 -31.33 -20.68 -4.16
CA GLU A 383 -30.17 -20.51 -5.04
C GLU A 383 -28.88 -20.18 -4.28
N ALA A 384 -28.15 -21.23 -3.88
CA ALA A 384 -26.90 -21.13 -3.13
C ALA A 384 -25.85 -20.23 -3.79
N ARG A 385 -25.78 -20.25 -5.13
CA ARG A 385 -24.77 -19.50 -5.89
C ARG A 385 -24.96 -17.99 -5.79
N GLY A 386 -26.16 -17.49 -6.11
CA GLY A 386 -26.47 -16.06 -5.99
C GLY A 386 -26.28 -15.56 -4.56
N GLN A 387 -26.67 -16.35 -3.57
CA GLN A 387 -26.47 -15.97 -2.16
C GLN A 387 -24.98 -15.93 -1.76
N ILE A 388 -24.15 -16.84 -2.27
CA ILE A 388 -22.70 -16.81 -2.03
C ILE A 388 -22.06 -15.61 -2.75
N ALA A 389 -22.46 -15.33 -3.99
CA ALA A 389 -21.98 -14.17 -4.74
C ALA A 389 -22.31 -12.86 -4.01
N ASP A 390 -23.53 -12.71 -3.50
CA ASP A 390 -23.95 -11.56 -2.69
C ASP A 390 -23.12 -11.40 -1.41
N ILE A 391 -22.82 -12.50 -0.71
CA ILE A 391 -21.96 -12.47 0.48
C ILE A 391 -20.53 -12.03 0.12
N ILE A 392 -19.97 -12.58 -0.95
CA ILE A 392 -18.63 -12.23 -1.43
C ILE A 392 -18.59 -10.75 -1.76
N LYS A 393 -19.54 -10.25 -2.57
CA LYS A 393 -19.63 -8.85 -2.96
C LYS A 393 -19.75 -7.92 -1.76
N ARG A 394 -20.63 -8.23 -0.80
CA ARG A 394 -20.79 -7.45 0.43
C ARG A 394 -19.51 -7.43 1.26
N ASN A 395 -18.81 -8.56 1.42
CA ASN A 395 -17.54 -8.62 2.14
C ASN A 395 -16.43 -7.83 1.46
N GLN A 396 -16.36 -7.88 0.12
CA GLN A 396 -15.40 -7.08 -0.64
C GLN A 396 -15.63 -5.58 -0.44
N LEU A 397 -16.90 -5.11 -0.49
CA LEU A 397 -17.26 -3.72 -0.23
C LEU A 397 -16.89 -3.27 1.20
N MET A 398 -17.20 -4.10 2.19
CA MET A 398 -16.83 -3.83 3.60
C MET A 398 -15.32 -3.76 3.79
N SER A 399 -14.57 -4.67 3.17
CA SER A 399 -13.11 -4.72 3.23
C SER A 399 -12.47 -3.53 2.52
N ASP A 400 -13.01 -3.12 1.36
CA ASP A 400 -12.55 -1.94 0.64
C ASP A 400 -12.75 -0.67 1.48
N LYS A 401 -13.92 -0.52 2.10
CA LYS A 401 -14.20 0.60 3.01
C LYS A 401 -13.24 0.64 4.20
N ALA A 402 -12.95 -0.51 4.81
CA ALA A 402 -12.00 -0.60 5.92
C ALA A 402 -10.57 -0.22 5.49
N LYS A 403 -10.12 -0.68 4.32
CA LYS A 403 -8.81 -0.33 3.76
C LYS A 403 -8.72 1.16 3.41
N ARG A 404 -9.76 1.75 2.82
CA ARG A 404 -9.83 3.21 2.58
C ARG A 404 -9.72 4.02 3.86
N GLN A 405 -10.39 3.58 4.93
CA GLN A 405 -10.25 4.24 6.24
C GLN A 405 -8.82 4.17 6.76
N GLN A 406 -8.19 2.99 6.68
CA GLN A 406 -6.79 2.80 7.07
C GLN A 406 -5.84 3.69 6.27
N ASP A 407 -6.05 3.79 4.95
CA ASP A 407 -5.30 4.65 4.05
C ASP A 407 -5.43 6.13 4.46
N SER A 408 -6.66 6.59 4.73
CA SER A 408 -6.93 7.95 5.24
C SER A 408 -6.25 8.21 6.59
N ASP A 409 -6.33 7.26 7.53
CA ASP A 409 -5.71 7.37 8.86
C ASP A 409 -4.18 7.46 8.74
N SER A 410 -3.57 6.75 7.79
CA SER A 410 -2.12 6.83 7.52
C SER A 410 -1.68 8.25 7.08
N LEU A 411 -2.57 8.97 6.40
CA LEU A 411 -2.39 10.33 5.94
C LEU A 411 -2.77 11.39 6.99
N ALA A 412 -3.40 11.04 8.10
CA ALA A 412 -3.84 12.01 9.11
C ALA A 412 -2.70 12.90 9.64
N GLY A 413 -1.51 12.33 9.84
CA GLY A 413 -0.33 13.11 10.27
C GLY A 413 0.23 14.08 9.22
N MET A 414 -0.32 14.11 7.99
CA MET A 414 0.06 15.11 6.97
C MET A 414 -0.44 16.51 7.32
N TYR A 415 -1.52 16.63 8.10
CA TYR A 415 -2.03 17.93 8.54
C TYR A 415 -1.01 18.69 9.42
N ALA A 416 -0.29 17.97 10.29
CA ALA A 416 0.79 18.56 11.09
C ALA A 416 1.93 19.10 10.20
N LEU A 417 2.29 18.38 9.14
CA LEU A 417 3.31 18.82 8.18
C LEU A 417 2.83 19.99 7.31
N PHE A 418 1.53 20.10 7.07
CA PHE A 418 0.92 21.24 6.39
C PHE A 418 0.99 22.52 7.24
N LEU A 419 0.81 22.45 8.55
CA LEU A 419 0.87 23.63 9.44
C LEU A 419 2.29 24.05 9.83
N ALA A 420 3.27 23.13 9.79
CA ALA A 420 4.62 23.39 10.25
C ALA A 420 5.33 24.60 9.58
N PRO A 421 5.22 24.83 8.25
CA PRO A 421 5.80 26.01 7.61
C PRO A 421 5.19 27.33 8.11
N GLN A 422 3.89 27.35 8.42
CA GLN A 422 3.21 28.55 8.93
C GLN A 422 3.68 28.91 10.34
N LEU A 423 3.92 27.90 11.19
CA LEU A 423 4.44 28.12 12.54
C LEU A 423 5.89 28.63 12.52
N THR A 424 6.75 28.02 11.70
CA THR A 424 8.15 28.42 11.57
C THR A 424 8.30 29.78 10.92
N GLY A 425 7.55 30.05 9.85
CA GLY A 425 7.47 31.38 9.23
C GLY A 425 6.88 32.42 10.18
N GLY A 426 5.80 32.10 10.90
CA GLY A 426 5.18 32.98 11.88
C GLY A 426 6.15 33.40 12.99
N LEU A 427 6.93 32.46 13.53
CA LEU A 427 7.98 32.76 14.51
C LEU A 427 9.03 33.71 13.94
N LYS A 428 9.47 33.47 12.70
CA LYS A 428 10.42 34.34 12.00
C LYS A 428 9.87 35.73 11.76
N LEU A 429 8.59 35.87 11.40
CA LEU A 429 7.94 37.17 11.23
C LEU A 429 8.00 37.99 12.53
N VAL A 430 7.69 37.37 13.67
CA VAL A 430 7.77 38.04 14.98
C VAL A 430 9.19 38.51 15.29
N CYS A 431 10.18 37.65 15.05
CA CYS A 431 11.58 38.02 15.27
C CYS A 431 12.03 39.18 14.36
N ASP A 432 11.68 39.15 13.08
CA ASP A 432 12.03 40.23 12.16
C ASP A 432 11.31 41.55 12.51
N MET A 433 10.06 41.49 12.97
CA MET A 433 9.34 42.67 13.45
C MET A 433 10.02 43.30 14.66
N VAL A 434 10.43 42.50 15.65
CA VAL A 434 11.17 42.98 16.83
C VAL A 434 12.51 43.61 16.41
N LEU A 435 13.25 42.95 15.51
CA LEU A 435 14.51 43.49 14.99
C LEU A 435 14.30 44.82 14.25
N LEU A 436 13.31 44.88 13.37
CA LEU A 436 12.99 46.11 12.62
C LEU A 436 12.65 47.25 13.59
N PHE A 437 11.84 46.97 14.62
CA PHE A 437 11.49 47.95 15.65
C PHE A 437 12.72 48.45 16.43
N VAL A 438 13.60 47.55 16.87
CA VAL A 438 14.84 47.92 17.58
C VAL A 438 15.77 48.76 16.71
N VAL A 439 15.97 48.36 15.46
CA VAL A 439 16.81 49.12 14.50
C VAL A 439 16.20 50.48 14.21
N TYR A 440 14.88 50.56 14.05
CA TYR A 440 14.16 51.82 13.85
C TYR A 440 14.32 52.77 15.05
N LEU A 441 14.10 52.30 16.28
CA LEU A 441 14.30 53.11 17.48
C LEU A 441 15.75 53.61 17.61
N GLY A 442 16.73 52.74 17.35
CA GLY A 442 18.15 53.11 17.38
C GLY A 442 18.53 54.16 16.32
N SER A 443 17.87 54.12 15.16
CA SER A 443 18.06 55.15 14.12
C SER A 443 17.43 56.49 14.51
N MET A 444 16.34 56.51 15.30
CA MET A 444 15.75 57.76 15.80
C MET A 444 16.59 58.38 16.93
N SER A 445 17.18 57.58 17.81
CA SER A 445 18.03 58.08 18.91
C SER A 445 19.38 58.66 18.46
N THR A 446 19.79 58.44 17.22
CA THR A 446 21.02 58.99 16.63
C THR A 446 20.78 60.27 15.81
N VAL A 447 19.51 60.61 15.56
CA VAL A 447 19.09 61.81 14.80
C VAL A 447 18.57 62.92 15.74
N ALA A 448 18.31 62.61 17.02
CA ALA A 448 18.10 63.57 18.10
C ALA A 448 19.43 63.80 18.85
#